data_AF-A0A2W1AF84-F1
#
_entry.id   AF-A0A2W1AF84-F1
#
_cell.length_a   1.000
_cell.length_b   1.000
_cell.length_c   1.000
_cell.angle_alpha   90.00
_cell.angle_beta   90.00
_cell.angle_gamma   90.00
#
_symmetry.space_group_name_H-M   'P 1'
#
loop_
_entity.id
_entity.type
_entity.pdbx_description
1 polymer ?
#
loop_
_entity_poly.entity_id
_entity_poly.type
_entity_poly.pdbx_seq_one_letter_code
_entity_poly.pdbx_strand_id
1 'polypeptide(L)'
;MRAPKGFHLPHPDIHLPHLTSPHGFLPHVLDQYIHSRWNHYFLQCCLATIALILILIIGDTLKTAIIVGIASSTFTIFVVPNSVAATPRKVIGGHLLAAFTGTLIALILQSPPLIQVIVENRYLLDAAAALSVGVGIFLMVVTNTEHPPAAGTSLGLVIQCCDPNIGVDWPSIIFIMISATLLSGVRIALRDKMVNLL
;
A
#
# COMPACT_ATOMS: atom_id res chain seq x y z
N MET A 1 -61.84 -14.80 -12.62
CA MET A 1 -60.52 -14.89 -11.96
C MET A 1 -59.84 -13.53 -12.09
N ARG A 2 -59.52 -12.86 -10.98
CA ARG A 2 -58.92 -11.51 -10.96
C ARG A 2 -57.43 -11.67 -10.66
N ALA A 3 -56.56 -11.10 -11.49
CA ALA A 3 -55.11 -11.14 -11.29
C ALA A 3 -54.70 -10.40 -9.99
N PRO A 4 -53.65 -10.85 -9.28
CA PRO A 4 -53.20 -10.18 -8.06
C PRO A 4 -52.56 -8.83 -8.39
N LYS A 5 -52.82 -7.83 -7.54
CA LYS A 5 -52.24 -6.49 -7.64
C LYS A 5 -50.73 -6.58 -7.45
N GLY A 6 -49.98 -6.02 -8.41
CA GLY A 6 -48.52 -5.95 -8.36
C GLY A 6 -48.03 -5.25 -7.09
N PHE A 7 -47.01 -5.84 -6.48
CA PHE A 7 -46.29 -5.29 -5.35
C PHE A 7 -45.44 -4.10 -5.83
N HIS A 8 -45.89 -2.87 -5.58
CA HIS A 8 -45.10 -1.67 -5.83
C HIS A 8 -44.04 -1.56 -4.73
N LEU A 9 -42.80 -1.87 -5.07
CA LEU A 9 -41.66 -1.50 -4.22
C LEU A 9 -41.48 0.02 -4.30
N PRO A 10 -41.40 0.75 -3.17
CA PRO A 10 -41.00 2.15 -3.20
C PRO A 10 -39.55 2.23 -3.69
N HIS A 11 -39.32 2.99 -4.75
CA HIS A 11 -37.97 3.33 -5.18
C HIS A 11 -37.29 4.10 -4.05
N PRO A 12 -36.07 3.72 -3.62
CA PRO A 12 -35.31 4.56 -2.71
C PRO A 12 -34.99 5.86 -3.44
N ASP A 13 -35.39 6.99 -2.87
CA ASP A 13 -34.94 8.32 -3.30
C ASP A 13 -33.43 8.41 -3.06
N ILE A 14 -32.65 7.94 -4.04
CA ILE A 14 -31.20 8.14 -4.04
C ILE A 14 -31.00 9.63 -4.33
N HIS A 15 -30.90 10.42 -3.27
CA HIS A 15 -30.31 11.76 -3.33
C HIS A 15 -28.86 11.59 -3.79
N LEU A 16 -28.64 11.55 -5.11
CA LEU A 16 -27.31 11.74 -5.66
C LEU A 16 -26.85 13.14 -5.22
N PRO A 17 -25.68 13.27 -4.56
CA PRO A 17 -25.10 14.59 -4.33
C PRO A 17 -24.95 15.28 -5.70
N HIS A 18 -25.34 16.55 -5.78
CA HIS A 18 -25.10 17.38 -6.96
C HIS A 18 -23.59 17.34 -7.26
N LEU A 19 -23.18 16.56 -8.28
CA LEU A 19 -21.84 16.66 -8.83
C LEU A 19 -21.76 18.05 -9.48
N THR A 20 -21.08 18.98 -8.82
CA THR A 20 -20.77 20.28 -9.39
C THR A 20 -19.95 20.04 -10.66
N SER A 21 -20.50 20.47 -11.79
CA SER A 21 -19.83 20.37 -13.09
C SER A 21 -18.48 21.09 -13.05
N PRO A 22 -17.41 20.52 -13.61
CA PRO A 22 -16.10 21.14 -13.57
C PRO A 22 -16.11 22.46 -14.36
N HIS A 23 -15.69 23.54 -13.70
CA HIS A 23 -15.56 24.88 -14.27
C HIS A 23 -14.09 25.28 -14.23
N GLY A 24 -13.34 24.85 -15.24
CA GLY A 24 -11.92 25.15 -15.40
C GLY A 24 -11.45 24.85 -16.82
N PHE A 25 -10.37 25.50 -17.25
CA PHE A 25 -9.85 25.44 -18.63
C PHE A 25 -9.17 24.10 -18.97
N LEU A 26 -8.79 23.28 -17.98
CA LEU A 26 -8.18 21.94 -18.14
C LEU A 26 -8.58 20.99 -16.98
N PRO A 27 -9.87 20.65 -16.82
CA PRO A 27 -10.35 19.90 -15.66
C PRO A 27 -9.87 18.44 -15.62
N HIS A 28 -9.23 17.96 -16.69
CA HIS A 28 -8.70 16.60 -16.80
C HIS A 28 -7.23 16.46 -16.40
N VAL A 29 -6.45 17.56 -16.32
CA VAL A 29 -5.00 17.49 -16.07
C VAL A 29 -4.61 18.07 -14.71
N LEU A 30 -5.30 19.13 -14.27
CA LEU A 30 -5.00 19.82 -13.00
C LEU A 30 -6.25 19.83 -12.12
N ASP A 31 -6.09 19.58 -10.81
CA ASP A 31 -7.19 19.70 -9.86
C ASP A 31 -7.72 21.13 -9.85
N GLN A 32 -9.02 21.27 -10.11
CA GLN A 32 -9.72 22.54 -10.14
C GLN A 32 -9.71 23.25 -8.77
N TYR A 33 -9.58 22.50 -7.68
CA TYR A 33 -9.59 23.02 -6.31
C TYR A 33 -8.19 23.31 -5.75
N ILE A 34 -7.14 23.20 -6.58
CA ILE A 34 -5.75 23.39 -6.15
C ILE A 34 -5.52 24.76 -5.50
N HIS A 35 -6.15 25.82 -6.04
CA HIS A 35 -6.01 27.18 -5.52
C HIS A 35 -6.70 27.37 -4.17
N SER A 36 -7.82 26.68 -3.93
CA SER A 36 -8.57 26.79 -2.67
C SER A 36 -7.89 26.02 -1.53
N ARG A 37 -7.16 24.95 -1.84
CA ARG A 37 -6.54 24.06 -0.87
C ARG A 37 -5.01 24.12 -0.85
N TRP A 38 -4.39 25.07 -1.56
CA TRP A 38 -2.94 25.12 -1.82
C TRP A 38 -2.06 24.85 -0.59
N ASN A 39 -2.38 25.46 0.55
CA ASN A 39 -1.60 25.30 1.78
C ASN A 39 -1.56 23.84 2.24
N HIS A 40 -2.65 23.08 2.11
CA HIS A 40 -2.71 21.68 2.49
C HIS A 40 -1.88 20.81 1.53
N TYR A 41 -1.97 21.06 0.22
CA TYR A 41 -1.17 20.36 -0.79
C TYR A 41 0.32 20.56 -0.51
N PHE A 42 0.74 21.82 -0.36
CA PHE A 42 2.14 22.15 -0.13
C PHE A 42 2.66 21.55 1.19
N LEU A 43 1.94 21.75 2.30
CA LEU A 43 2.38 21.26 3.61
C LEU A 43 2.40 19.72 3.67
N GLN A 44 1.37 19.03 3.18
CA GLN A 44 1.33 17.56 3.20
C GLN A 44 2.40 16.95 2.29
N CYS A 45 2.67 17.55 1.12
CA CYS A 45 3.76 17.10 0.24
C CYS A 45 5.15 17.35 0.82
N CYS A 46 5.38 18.51 1.45
CA CYS A 46 6.64 18.78 2.15
C CYS A 46 6.85 17.80 3.31
N LEU A 47 5.81 17.56 4.10
CA LEU A 47 5.84 16.63 5.22
C LEU A 47 6.07 15.18 4.77
N ALA A 48 5.42 14.75 3.68
CA ALA A 48 5.66 13.46 3.05
C ALA A 48 7.10 13.31 2.59
N THR A 49 7.64 14.33 1.93
CA THR A 49 9.03 14.36 1.47
C THR A 49 10.00 14.27 2.64
N ILE A 50 9.81 15.07 3.69
CA ILE A 50 10.67 15.04 4.89
C ILE A 50 10.59 13.65 5.56
N ALA A 51 9.39 13.11 5.75
CA ALA A 51 9.23 11.79 6.33
C ALA A 51 9.93 10.71 5.50
N LEU A 52 9.78 10.76 4.17
CA LEU A 52 10.43 9.80 3.28
C LEU A 52 11.96 9.94 3.29
N ILE A 53 12.49 11.16 3.26
CA ILE A 53 13.95 11.40 3.36
C ILE A 53 14.49 10.80 4.67
N LEU A 54 13.85 11.08 5.80
CA LEU A 54 14.29 10.56 7.10
C LEU A 54 14.25 9.03 7.15
N ILE A 55 13.20 8.42 6.60
CA ILE A 55 13.08 6.97 6.52
C ILE A 55 14.16 6.39 5.60
N LEU A 56 14.38 6.97 4.42
CA LEU A 56 15.32 6.43 3.43
C LEU A 56 16.79 6.61 3.82
N ILE A 57 17.15 7.67 4.55
CA ILE A 57 18.51 7.82 5.09
C ILE A 57 18.87 6.67 6.03
N ILE A 58 17.90 6.15 6.79
CA ILE A 58 18.10 4.99 7.66
C ILE A 58 18.19 3.69 6.84
N GLY A 59 17.56 3.66 5.67
CA GLY A 59 17.44 2.49 4.79
C GLY A 59 18.43 2.45 3.62
N ASP A 60 19.54 3.19 3.67
CA ASP A 60 20.47 3.39 2.53
C ASP A 60 21.04 2.07 1.96
N THR A 61 21.05 0.99 2.73
CA THR A 61 21.53 -0.33 2.31
C THR A 61 20.44 -1.26 1.80
N LEU A 62 19.20 -0.79 1.72
CA LEU A 62 18.04 -1.62 1.42
C LEU A 62 17.72 -1.65 -0.07
N LYS A 63 17.04 -2.72 -0.47
CA LYS A 63 16.77 -3.03 -1.87
C LYS A 63 15.57 -2.21 -2.39
N THR A 64 15.64 -1.82 -3.66
CA THR A 64 14.72 -0.86 -4.31
C THR A 64 13.23 -1.22 -4.18
N ALA A 65 12.85 -2.49 -4.29
CA ALA A 65 11.43 -2.87 -4.26
C ALA A 65 10.76 -2.60 -2.90
N ILE A 66 11.51 -2.70 -1.80
CA ILE A 66 11.02 -2.46 -0.44
C ILE A 66 10.83 -0.97 -0.21
N ILE A 67 11.79 -0.17 -0.67
CA ILE A 67 11.74 1.30 -0.64
C ILE A 67 10.50 1.81 -1.38
N VAL A 68 10.15 1.20 -2.53
CA VAL A 68 8.95 1.56 -3.30
C VAL A 68 7.67 1.31 -2.49
N GLY A 69 7.58 0.19 -1.77
CA GLY A 69 6.43 -0.11 -0.89
C GLY A 69 6.27 0.92 0.24
N ILE A 70 7.38 1.34 0.87
CA ILE A 70 7.35 2.38 1.90
C ILE A 70 7.01 3.76 1.32
N ALA A 71 7.57 4.13 0.15
CA ALA A 71 7.23 5.37 -0.53
C ALA A 71 5.73 5.45 -0.87
N SER A 72 5.13 4.35 -1.31
CA SER A 72 3.69 4.26 -1.58
C SER A 72 2.84 4.31 -0.28
N SER A 73 3.37 3.79 0.84
CA SER A 73 2.74 3.92 2.17
C SER A 73 2.74 5.36 2.63
N THR A 74 3.87 6.06 2.48
CA THR A 74 4.02 7.50 2.73
C THR A 74 3.01 8.29 1.93
N PHE A 75 2.90 8.03 0.61
CA PHE A 75 1.88 8.66 -0.23
C PHE A 75 0.47 8.46 0.33
N THR A 76 0.09 7.22 0.64
CA THR A 76 -1.25 6.89 1.17
C THR A 76 -1.55 7.67 2.46
N ILE A 77 -0.57 7.78 3.35
CA ILE A 77 -0.73 8.43 4.66
C ILE A 77 -0.85 9.95 4.55
N PHE A 78 -0.07 10.58 3.68
CA PHE A 78 -0.06 12.04 3.56
C PHE A 78 -1.05 12.58 2.54
N VAL A 79 -1.45 11.81 1.54
CA VAL A 79 -2.39 12.26 0.49
C VAL A 79 -3.83 11.92 0.84
N VAL A 80 -4.08 10.72 1.40
CA VAL A 80 -5.41 10.27 1.81
C VAL A 80 -5.44 9.78 3.27
N PRO A 81 -5.09 10.66 4.22
CA PRO A 81 -4.96 10.33 5.65
C PRO A 81 -6.22 9.75 6.28
N ASN A 82 -7.40 10.12 5.78
CA ASN A 82 -8.70 9.66 6.29
C ASN A 82 -9.22 8.40 5.58
N SER A 83 -8.47 7.86 4.61
CA SER A 83 -8.82 6.58 3.99
C SER A 83 -8.69 5.42 4.98
N VAL A 84 -9.47 4.37 4.75
CA VAL A 84 -9.38 3.13 5.53
C VAL A 84 -7.97 2.52 5.42
N ALA A 85 -7.38 2.57 4.22
CA ALA A 85 -6.04 2.05 3.91
C ALA A 85 -4.90 2.77 4.66
N ALA A 86 -5.11 4.01 5.13
CA ALA A 86 -4.14 4.77 5.91
C ALA A 86 -4.23 4.52 7.43
N THR A 87 -5.16 3.67 7.90
CA THR A 87 -5.28 3.38 9.33
C THR A 87 -4.10 2.54 9.84
N PRO A 88 -3.60 2.78 11.08
CA PRO A 88 -2.45 2.06 11.63
C PRO A 88 -2.58 0.53 11.55
N ARG A 89 -3.78 0.00 11.80
CA ARG A 89 -4.07 -1.43 11.68
C ARG A 89 -3.83 -1.95 10.27
N LYS A 90 -4.23 -1.22 9.24
CA LYS A 90 -4.01 -1.61 7.83
C LYS A 90 -2.55 -1.47 7.45
N VAL A 91 -1.92 -0.33 7.77
CA VAL A 91 -0.52 -0.07 7.42
C VAL A 91 0.40 -1.11 8.06
N ILE A 92 0.34 -1.25 9.38
CA ILE A 92 1.21 -2.17 10.13
C ILE A 92 0.83 -3.62 9.83
N GLY A 93 -0.47 -3.96 9.87
CA GLY A 93 -0.95 -5.32 9.64
C GLY A 93 -0.71 -5.80 8.22
N GLY A 94 -0.89 -4.93 7.22
CA GLY A 94 -0.63 -5.24 5.83
C GLY A 94 0.85 -5.51 5.57
N HIS A 95 1.75 -4.65 6.07
CA HIS A 95 3.19 -4.89 5.95
C HIS A 95 3.65 -6.13 6.72
N LEU A 96 3.05 -6.43 7.88
CA LEU A 96 3.33 -7.64 8.64
C LEU A 96 2.94 -8.91 7.87
N LEU A 97 1.73 -8.95 7.29
CA LEU A 97 1.28 -10.10 6.50
C LEU A 97 2.07 -10.23 5.20
N ALA A 98 2.38 -9.13 4.53
CA ALA A 98 3.24 -9.12 3.35
C ALA A 98 4.66 -9.61 3.66
N ALA A 99 5.24 -9.20 4.79
CA ALA A 99 6.52 -9.70 5.24
C ALA A 99 6.45 -11.20 5.52
N PHE A 100 5.40 -11.66 6.21
CA PHE A 100 5.19 -13.07 6.47
C PHE A 100 5.09 -13.91 5.19
N THR A 101 4.26 -13.51 4.22
CA THR A 101 4.09 -14.24 2.96
C THR A 101 5.32 -14.18 2.06
N GLY A 102 5.98 -13.01 2.01
CA GLY A 102 7.23 -12.81 1.28
C GLY A 102 8.33 -13.72 1.82
N THR A 103 8.55 -13.69 3.14
CA THR A 103 9.56 -14.52 3.80
C THR A 103 9.25 -16.01 3.71
N LEU A 104 7.98 -16.42 3.86
CA LEU A 104 7.60 -17.83 3.76
C LEU A 104 7.93 -18.41 2.37
N ILE A 105 7.59 -17.69 1.31
CA ILE A 105 7.89 -18.12 -0.06
C ILE A 105 9.40 -18.04 -0.33
N ALA A 106 10.07 -16.97 0.08
CA ALA A 106 11.52 -16.85 -0.01
C ALA A 106 12.25 -18.04 0.61
N LEU A 107 11.85 -18.50 1.81
CA LEU A 107 12.42 -19.67 2.47
C LEU A 107 12.22 -20.97 1.68
N ILE A 108 11.05 -21.14 1.04
CA ILE A 108 10.78 -22.30 0.18
C ILE A 108 11.74 -22.29 -1.03
N LEU A 109 11.91 -21.12 -1.67
CA LEU A 109 12.77 -20.94 -2.84
C LEU A 109 14.26 -21.11 -2.52
N GLN A 110 14.70 -20.75 -1.31
CA GLN A 110 16.08 -20.91 -0.84
C GLN A 110 16.47 -22.36 -0.53
N SER A 111 15.54 -23.32 -0.61
CA SER A 111 15.88 -24.73 -0.38
C SER A 111 16.89 -25.24 -1.43
N PRO A 112 17.87 -26.10 -1.05
CA PRO A 112 18.95 -26.53 -1.94
C PRO A 112 18.54 -27.05 -3.34
N PRO A 113 17.43 -27.81 -3.51
CA PRO A 113 17.04 -28.28 -4.83
C PRO A 113 16.36 -27.19 -5.68
N LEU A 114 15.71 -26.21 -5.05
CA LEU A 114 14.93 -25.18 -5.76
C LEU A 114 15.80 -23.98 -6.15
N ILE A 115 16.78 -23.60 -5.32
CA ILE A 115 17.58 -22.39 -5.56
C ILE A 115 18.35 -22.45 -6.88
N GLN A 116 18.89 -23.61 -7.25
CA GLN A 116 19.61 -23.80 -8.52
C GLN A 116 18.69 -23.60 -9.72
N VAL A 117 17.49 -24.20 -9.69
CA VAL A 117 16.49 -24.11 -10.76
C VAL A 117 15.98 -22.67 -10.93
N ILE A 118 15.82 -21.94 -9.83
CA ILE A 118 15.29 -20.57 -9.84
C ILE A 118 16.34 -19.57 -10.34
N VAL A 119 17.61 -19.75 -9.96
CA VAL A 119 18.73 -18.93 -10.45
C VAL A 119 18.90 -19.09 -11.96
N GLU A 120 18.68 -20.29 -12.49
CA GLU A 120 18.72 -20.56 -13.93
C GLU A 120 17.46 -20.07 -14.68
N ASN A 121 16.29 -20.03 -14.01
CA ASN A 121 15.01 -19.70 -14.63
C ASN A 121 14.28 -18.55 -13.92
N ARG A 122 14.56 -17.33 -14.38
CA ARG A 122 13.98 -16.10 -13.85
C ARG A 122 12.45 -16.03 -13.91
N TYR A 123 11.81 -16.73 -14.86
CA TYR A 123 10.34 -16.79 -14.93
C TYR A 123 9.72 -17.47 -13.71
N LEU A 124 10.41 -18.45 -13.12
CA LEU A 124 9.93 -19.12 -11.90
C LEU A 124 10.02 -18.20 -10.68
N LEU A 125 11.05 -17.36 -10.61
CA LEU A 125 11.17 -16.34 -9.57
C LEU A 125 10.02 -15.33 -9.66
N ASP A 126 9.74 -14.81 -10.87
CA ASP A 126 8.65 -13.86 -11.10
C ASP A 126 7.28 -14.48 -10.77
N ALA A 127 7.07 -15.75 -11.15
CA ALA A 127 5.86 -16.49 -10.80
C ALA A 127 5.70 -16.69 -9.29
N ALA A 128 6.78 -17.01 -8.57
CA ALA A 128 6.76 -17.15 -7.11
C ALA A 128 6.52 -15.80 -6.42
N ALA A 129 7.09 -14.70 -6.93
CA ALA A 129 6.82 -13.36 -6.43
C ALA A 129 5.35 -12.97 -6.64
N ALA A 130 4.77 -13.25 -7.82
CA ALA A 130 3.35 -13.05 -8.09
C ALA A 130 2.46 -13.90 -7.16
N LEU A 131 2.83 -15.16 -6.92
CA LEU A 131 2.12 -16.03 -5.98
C LEU A 131 2.16 -15.45 -4.56
N SER A 132 3.32 -14.92 -4.13
CA SER A 132 3.48 -14.28 -2.82
C SER A 132 2.57 -13.08 -2.65
N VAL A 133 2.51 -12.22 -3.67
CA VAL A 133 1.58 -11.08 -3.68
C VAL A 133 0.13 -11.56 -3.62
N GLY A 134 -0.26 -12.56 -4.42
CA GLY A 134 -1.62 -13.09 -4.43
C GLY A 134 -2.05 -13.67 -3.08
N VAL A 135 -1.20 -14.48 -2.45
CA VAL A 135 -1.43 -15.03 -1.11
C VAL A 135 -1.49 -13.91 -0.08
N GLY A 136 -0.57 -12.94 -0.16
CA GLY A 136 -0.56 -11.76 0.73
C GLY A 136 -1.85 -10.94 0.63
N ILE A 137 -2.34 -10.68 -0.58
CA ILE A 137 -3.62 -9.99 -0.81
C ILE A 137 -4.75 -10.78 -0.17
N PHE A 138 -4.83 -12.09 -0.41
CA PHE A 138 -5.87 -12.93 0.18
C PHE A 138 -5.87 -12.86 1.71
N LEU A 139 -4.69 -13.00 2.34
CA LEU A 139 -4.57 -12.90 3.80
C LEU A 139 -4.94 -11.52 4.32
N MET A 140 -4.51 -10.44 3.65
CA MET A 140 -4.89 -9.08 4.02
C MET A 140 -6.40 -8.85 3.93
N VAL A 141 -7.08 -9.42 2.93
CA VAL A 141 -8.55 -9.35 2.82
C VAL A 141 -9.22 -10.12 3.96
N VAL A 142 -8.81 -11.36 4.21
CA VAL A 142 -9.40 -12.21 5.26
C VAL A 142 -9.22 -11.61 6.65
N THR A 143 -8.08 -10.97 6.92
CA THR A 143 -7.75 -10.39 8.23
C THR A 143 -8.19 -8.93 8.37
N ASN A 144 -8.78 -8.35 7.32
CA ASN A 144 -9.18 -6.94 7.26
C ASN A 144 -7.96 -6.02 7.54
N THR A 145 -6.84 -6.27 6.86
CA THR A 145 -5.59 -5.48 6.91
C THR A 145 -5.11 -5.05 5.52
N GLU A 146 -6.02 -4.81 4.58
CA GLU A 146 -5.72 -4.35 3.22
C GLU A 146 -4.95 -3.03 3.25
N HIS A 147 -3.70 -3.11 2.83
CA HIS A 147 -2.84 -1.97 2.59
C HIS A 147 -2.13 -2.19 1.26
N PRO A 148 -2.63 -1.62 0.14
CA PRO A 148 -2.09 -1.87 -1.18
C PRO A 148 -0.56 -1.71 -1.30
N PRO A 149 0.08 -0.72 -0.66
CA PRO A 149 1.54 -0.59 -0.66
C PRO A 149 2.30 -1.82 -0.13
N ALA A 150 1.70 -2.59 0.79
CA ALA A 150 2.32 -3.79 1.36
C ALA A 150 2.48 -4.93 0.35
N ALA A 151 1.70 -4.96 -0.73
CA ALA A 151 1.92 -5.93 -1.80
C ALA A 151 3.33 -5.80 -2.41
N GLY A 152 3.83 -4.57 -2.55
CA GLY A 152 5.21 -4.30 -3.00
C GLY A 152 6.26 -4.85 -2.05
N THR A 153 6.00 -4.86 -0.74
CA THR A 153 6.87 -5.48 0.28
C THR A 153 6.99 -6.98 0.07
N SER A 154 5.87 -7.69 -0.10
CA SER A 154 5.86 -9.15 -0.30
C SER A 154 6.64 -9.53 -1.57
N LEU A 155 6.40 -8.79 -2.66
CA LEU A 155 7.11 -8.97 -3.93
C LEU A 155 8.61 -8.72 -3.77
N GLY A 156 8.99 -7.62 -3.10
CA GLY A 156 10.39 -7.24 -2.90
C GLY A 156 11.18 -8.32 -2.16
N LEU A 157 10.61 -8.86 -1.07
CA LEU A 157 11.25 -9.91 -0.27
C LEU A 157 11.49 -11.19 -1.07
N VAL A 158 10.58 -11.57 -1.98
CA VAL A 158 10.78 -12.75 -2.83
C VAL A 158 11.82 -12.51 -3.91
N ILE A 159 11.77 -11.38 -4.62
CA ILE A 159 12.74 -11.10 -5.70
C ILE A 159 14.18 -11.05 -5.17
N GLN A 160 14.35 -10.67 -3.91
CA GLN A 160 15.66 -10.47 -3.30
C GLN A 160 16.18 -11.71 -2.56
N CYS A 161 15.38 -12.77 -2.41
CA CYS A 161 15.77 -13.92 -1.59
C CYS A 161 16.85 -14.80 -2.22
N CYS A 162 17.08 -14.69 -3.52
CA CYS A 162 18.00 -15.57 -4.25
C CYS A 162 19.47 -15.09 -4.22
N ASP A 163 19.82 -14.13 -3.36
CA ASP A 163 21.22 -13.74 -3.12
C ASP A 163 21.91 -14.84 -2.26
N PRO A 164 22.93 -15.58 -2.78
CA PRO A 164 23.38 -16.85 -2.20
C PRO A 164 23.94 -16.82 -0.78
N ASN A 165 24.24 -15.62 -0.25
CA ASN A 165 24.97 -15.46 1.02
C ASN A 165 24.12 -14.87 2.14
N ILE A 166 22.83 -14.60 1.89
CA ILE A 166 21.98 -13.84 2.79
C ILE A 166 20.69 -14.65 2.89
N GLY A 167 20.48 -15.34 4.01
CA GLY A 167 19.27 -16.14 4.25
C GLY A 167 18.00 -15.27 4.29
N VAL A 168 17.33 -15.21 5.43
CA VAL A 168 16.23 -14.24 5.59
C VAL A 168 16.82 -12.83 5.74
N ASP A 169 16.34 -11.88 4.93
CA ASP A 169 16.72 -10.47 5.00
C ASP A 169 16.04 -9.76 6.18
N TRP A 170 16.47 -10.11 7.40
CA TRP A 170 15.99 -9.52 8.65
C TRP A 170 16.11 -8.00 8.71
N PRO A 171 17.21 -7.36 8.24
CA PRO A 171 17.32 -5.90 8.20
C PRO A 171 16.17 -5.24 7.46
N SER A 172 15.82 -5.76 6.28
CA SER A 172 14.69 -5.25 5.50
C SER A 172 13.35 -5.38 6.24
N ILE A 173 13.07 -6.55 6.83
CA ILE A 173 11.82 -6.77 7.59
C ILE A 173 11.71 -5.81 8.78
N ILE A 174 12.78 -5.65 9.55
CA ILE A 174 12.82 -4.74 10.70
C ILE A 174 12.60 -3.30 10.22
N PHE A 175 13.28 -2.90 9.14
CA PHE A 175 13.11 -1.56 8.57
C PHE A 175 11.67 -1.29 8.13
N ILE A 176 11.03 -2.23 7.44
CA ILE A 176 9.63 -2.11 7.01
C ILE A 176 8.73 -1.90 8.23
N MET A 177 8.89 -2.70 9.28
CA MET A 177 8.05 -2.63 10.47
C MET A 177 8.25 -1.33 11.25
N ILE A 178 9.50 -0.86 11.39
CA ILE A 178 9.81 0.43 12.01
C ILE A 178 9.19 1.57 11.19
N SER A 179 9.38 1.55 9.87
CA SER A 179 8.85 2.58 8.96
C SER A 179 7.32 2.62 8.98
N ALA A 180 6.66 1.47 8.91
CA ALA A 180 5.20 1.35 8.99
C ALA A 180 4.65 1.88 10.32
N THR A 181 5.34 1.59 11.43
CA THR A 181 4.97 2.08 12.77
C THR A 181 5.19 3.58 12.88
N LEU A 182 6.32 4.10 12.42
CA LEU A 182 6.65 5.53 12.44
C LEU A 182 5.64 6.32 11.60
N LEU A 183 5.38 5.89 10.38
CA LEU A 183 4.39 6.53 9.50
C LEU A 183 2.98 6.49 10.11
N SER A 184 2.60 5.36 10.74
CA SER A 184 1.33 5.25 11.46
C SER A 184 1.26 6.21 12.66
N GLY A 185 2.37 6.38 13.39
CA GLY A 185 2.48 7.34 14.49
C GLY A 185 2.34 8.78 14.02
N VAL A 186 3.02 9.15 12.93
CA VAL A 186 2.90 10.48 12.31
C VAL A 186 1.46 10.72 11.85
N ARG A 187 0.83 9.72 11.23
CA ARG A 187 -0.57 9.80 10.81
C ARG A 187 -1.51 10.05 11.98
N ILE A 188 -1.32 9.39 13.13
CA ILE A 188 -2.11 9.63 14.34
C ILE A 188 -1.89 11.05 14.84
N ALA A 189 -0.64 11.49 14.97
CA ALA A 189 -0.28 12.80 15.54
C ALA A 189 -0.76 13.97 14.68
N LEU A 190 -0.82 13.79 13.35
CA LEU A 190 -1.15 14.85 12.41
C LEU A 190 -2.52 14.66 11.76
N ARG A 191 -3.31 13.66 12.19
CA ARG A 191 -4.61 13.32 11.60
C ARG A 191 -5.53 14.52 11.49
N ASP A 192 -5.63 15.31 12.57
CA ASP A 192 -6.57 16.43 12.64
C ASP A 192 -6.11 17.66 11.84
N LYS A 193 -4.85 17.66 11.37
CA LYS A 193 -4.26 18.72 10.52
C LYS A 193 -4.24 18.36 9.04
N MET A 194 -4.37 17.08 8.69
CA MET A 194 -4.27 16.61 7.32
C MET A 194 -5.67 16.41 6.72
N VAL A 195 -5.84 16.81 5.46
CA VAL A 195 -7.08 16.62 4.70
C VAL A 195 -6.85 15.64 3.55
N ASN A 196 -7.93 15.04 3.04
CA ASN A 196 -7.81 14.23 1.83
C ASN A 196 -7.57 15.16 0.63
N LEU A 197 -6.54 14.83 -0.15
CA LEU A 197 -6.16 15.54 -1.37
C LEU A 197 -6.73 14.87 -2.64
N LEU A 198 -7.26 13.63 -2.51
CA LEU A 198 -8.06 12.93 -3.53
C LEU A 198 -9.55 13.10 -3.26
#